data_AF-A0A266Q1B4-F1
#
_entry.id   AF-A0A266Q1B4-F1
#
_cell.length_a   1.000
_cell.length_b   1.000
_cell.length_c   1.000
_cell.angle_alpha   90.00
_cell.angle_beta   90.00
_cell.angle_gamma   90.00
#
_symmetry.space_group_name_H-M   'P 1'
#
loop_
_entity.id
_entity.type
_entity.pdbx_description
1 polymer ?
#
loop_
_entity_poly.entity_id
_entity_poly.type
_entity_poly.pdbx_seq_one_letter_code
_entity_poly.pdbx_strand_id
1 'polypeptide(L)'
;MRQDSAFKRAFILLLIVLLPLLVAAGIQAQTLPEDGARESGAKQAEDTVARLDAPLYSAFTERYILDELKALRVDMAAQRVEFIQQITDRQIEAVDRSVSYATNTVSNFFYIIAAVSSVLVIVGWTSIREMKEKMGTLADKELRKLIGAYEDRLREIEQQLREKSTYIDENREAIERTKEIHALWLRAAQESAPANKIAVYDQILALNPRDCEALTYKADAALESNEPQWAINLCQSALQLDASNAHAFYQLACAHAALSHFDDAINFLTKALINGDARLDDFAKDPALQPLHHLPAFEQLLLDAHQTKGEHA
;
A
#
# COMPACT_ATOMS: atom_id res chain seq x y z
N MET A 1 -6.91 -12.89 -36.57
CA MET A 1 -7.03 -12.25 -37.92
C MET A 1 -6.92 -13.22 -39.11
N ARG A 2 -7.22 -14.53 -38.97
CA ARG A 2 -7.08 -15.51 -40.09
C ARG A 2 -8.34 -16.33 -40.42
N GLN A 3 -9.47 -16.09 -39.75
CA GLN A 3 -10.71 -16.87 -39.91
C GLN A 3 -11.78 -16.19 -40.80
N ASP A 4 -11.81 -14.85 -40.90
CA ASP A 4 -12.82 -14.12 -41.69
C ASP A 4 -12.61 -14.17 -43.22
N SER A 5 -11.40 -14.49 -43.69
CA SER A 5 -11.09 -14.54 -45.12
C SER A 5 -11.57 -15.83 -45.79
N ALA A 6 -11.75 -16.91 -45.03
CA ALA A 6 -12.24 -18.19 -45.54
C ALA A 6 -13.75 -18.16 -45.80
N PHE A 7 -14.52 -17.53 -44.90
CA PHE A 7 -15.97 -17.44 -45.01
C PHE A 7 -16.42 -16.55 -46.18
N LYS A 8 -15.73 -15.42 -46.40
CA LYS A 8 -16.01 -14.53 -47.55
C LYS A 8 -15.67 -15.16 -48.90
N ARG A 9 -14.64 -16.02 -48.97
CA ARG A 9 -14.27 -16.74 -50.20
C ARG A 9 -15.27 -17.86 -50.54
N ALA A 10 -15.78 -18.56 -49.54
CA ALA A 10 -16.81 -19.58 -49.72
C ALA A 10 -18.15 -18.98 -50.20
N PHE A 11 -18.53 -17.81 -49.69
CA PHE A 11 -19.75 -17.12 -50.08
C PHE A 11 -19.71 -16.59 -51.53
N ILE A 12 -18.57 -16.07 -51.97
CA ILE A 12 -18.39 -15.56 -53.34
C ILE A 12 -18.34 -16.71 -54.36
N LEU A 13 -17.75 -17.85 -54.02
CA LEU A 13 -17.73 -19.04 -54.88
C LEU A 13 -19.12 -19.67 -55.07
N LEU A 14 -19.97 -19.65 -54.03
CA LEU A 14 -21.33 -20.19 -54.10
C LEU A 14 -22.27 -19.33 -54.96
N LEU A 15 -22.02 -18.02 -55.03
CA LEU A 15 -22.82 -17.07 -55.83
C LEU A 15 -22.51 -17.13 -57.33
N ILE A 16 -21.28 -17.52 -57.72
CA ILE A 16 -20.86 -17.63 -59.12
C ILE A 16 -21.37 -18.92 -59.79
N VAL A 17 -21.61 -19.98 -59.01
CA VAL A 17 -22.06 -21.29 -59.53
C VAL A 17 -23.57 -21.33 -59.81
N LEU A 18 -24.37 -20.48 -59.17
CA LEU A 18 -25.84 -20.51 -59.26
C LEU A 18 -26.44 -19.62 -60.36
N LEU A 19 -25.67 -18.68 -60.89
CA LEU A 19 -26.15 -17.72 -61.91
C LEU A 19 -26.30 -18.26 -63.35
N PRO A 20 -25.58 -19.30 -63.84
CA PRO A 20 -25.74 -19.76 -65.22
C PRO A 20 -26.89 -20.76 -65.43
N LEU A 21 -27.56 -21.22 -64.36
CA LEU A 21 -28.64 -22.22 -64.46
C LEU A 21 -30.02 -21.64 -64.83
N LEU A 22 -30.17 -20.31 -64.85
CA LEU A 22 -31.47 -19.64 -65.05
C LEU A 22 -31.69 -19.13 -66.49
N VAL A 23 -30.72 -19.31 -67.41
CA VAL A 23 -30.80 -18.79 -68.80
C VAL A 23 -31.08 -19.89 -69.83
N ALA A 24 -31.07 -21.17 -69.45
CA ALA A 24 -31.13 -22.29 -70.40
C ALA A 24 -32.53 -22.84 -70.74
N ALA A 25 -33.63 -22.24 -70.26
CA ALA A 25 -34.98 -22.80 -70.40
C ALA A 25 -35.94 -22.02 -71.32
N GLY A 26 -35.43 -21.17 -72.21
CA GLY A 26 -36.26 -20.23 -72.99
C GLY A 26 -36.09 -20.31 -74.51
N ILE A 27 -36.09 -21.50 -75.15
CA ILE A 27 -36.17 -21.59 -76.61
C ILE A 27 -36.94 -22.85 -77.04
N GLN A 28 -38.23 -22.72 -77.40
CA GLN A 28 -38.83 -23.37 -78.58
C GLN A 28 -40.30 -22.96 -78.76
N ALA A 29 -40.55 -22.09 -79.74
CA ALA A 29 -41.86 -21.90 -80.34
C ALA A 29 -41.70 -22.11 -81.86
N GLN A 30 -42.35 -23.14 -82.39
CA GLN A 30 -42.47 -23.42 -83.82
C GLN A 30 -43.94 -23.23 -84.21
N THR A 31 -44.21 -22.26 -85.07
CA THR A 31 -45.50 -22.11 -85.76
C THR A 31 -45.30 -22.40 -87.24
N LEU A 32 -46.00 -23.43 -87.74
CA LEU A 32 -46.13 -23.74 -89.17
C LEU A 32 -47.14 -22.78 -89.85
N PRO A 33 -47.06 -22.58 -91.19
CA PRO A 33 -47.81 -21.57 -91.92
C PRO A 33 -49.10 -22.11 -92.54
N GLU A 34 -50.17 -21.31 -92.54
CA GLU A 34 -51.40 -21.59 -93.29
C GLU A 34 -51.79 -20.48 -94.27
N ASP A 35 -52.19 -20.96 -95.45
CA ASP A 35 -53.28 -20.47 -96.31
C ASP A 35 -53.05 -19.41 -97.39
N GLY A 36 -52.68 -19.92 -98.57
CA GLY A 36 -53.06 -19.39 -99.89
C GLY A 36 -54.48 -19.78 -100.35
N ALA A 37 -55.40 -20.13 -99.44
CA ALA A 37 -56.75 -20.58 -99.79
C ALA A 37 -57.86 -19.51 -99.60
N ARG A 38 -57.54 -18.33 -99.05
CA ARG A 38 -58.57 -17.34 -98.66
C ARG A 38 -59.12 -16.48 -99.79
N GLU A 39 -58.43 -16.34 -100.92
CA GLU A 39 -58.87 -15.43 -101.99
C GLU A 39 -59.99 -16.00 -102.89
N SER A 40 -60.19 -17.31 -102.95
CA SER A 40 -61.24 -17.90 -103.81
C SER A 40 -62.64 -17.87 -103.19
N GLY A 41 -62.75 -17.89 -101.85
CA GLY A 41 -64.04 -17.87 -101.16
C GLY A 41 -64.67 -16.47 -101.10
N ALA A 42 -63.85 -15.42 -101.02
CA ALA A 42 -64.32 -14.05 -100.90
C ALA A 42 -65.06 -13.55 -102.15
N LYS A 43 -64.59 -13.91 -103.35
CA LYS A 43 -65.25 -13.51 -104.62
C LYS A 43 -66.58 -14.24 -104.89
N GLN A 44 -66.73 -15.49 -104.43
CA GLN A 44 -68.01 -16.22 -104.52
C GLN A 44 -69.05 -15.71 -103.49
N ALA A 45 -68.59 -15.22 -102.34
CA ALA A 45 -69.45 -14.64 -101.31
C ALA A 45 -70.01 -13.26 -101.72
N GLU A 46 -69.23 -12.40 -102.38
CA GLU A 46 -69.72 -11.09 -102.85
C GLU A 46 -70.78 -11.22 -103.96
N ASP A 47 -70.60 -12.12 -104.92
CA ASP A 47 -71.57 -12.35 -106.01
C ASP A 47 -72.89 -12.97 -105.53
N THR A 48 -72.87 -13.73 -104.42
CA THR A 48 -74.10 -14.28 -103.80
C THR A 48 -74.82 -13.25 -102.94
N VAL A 49 -74.08 -12.36 -102.25
CA VAL A 49 -74.66 -11.27 -101.44
C VAL A 49 -75.33 -10.19 -102.31
N ALA A 50 -74.81 -9.92 -103.52
CA ALA A 50 -75.37 -8.90 -104.42
C ALA A 50 -76.69 -9.30 -105.13
N ARG A 51 -77.11 -10.58 -105.07
CA ARG A 51 -78.34 -11.11 -105.70
C ARG A 51 -79.48 -11.41 -104.72
N LEU A 52 -79.35 -11.03 -103.46
CA LEU A 52 -80.33 -11.35 -102.42
C LEU A 52 -81.31 -10.19 -102.19
N ASP A 53 -82.54 -10.36 -102.68
CA ASP A 53 -83.66 -9.40 -102.52
C ASP A 53 -84.39 -9.49 -101.16
N ALA A 54 -83.93 -10.34 -100.24
CA ALA A 54 -84.44 -10.42 -98.87
C ALA A 54 -83.36 -10.93 -97.89
N PRO A 55 -83.36 -10.48 -96.61
CA PRO A 55 -82.36 -10.88 -95.63
C PRO A 55 -82.37 -12.41 -95.41
N LEU A 56 -81.19 -13.03 -95.45
CA LEU A 56 -80.97 -14.48 -95.28
C LEU A 56 -81.38 -15.04 -93.91
N TYR A 57 -81.80 -14.18 -92.97
CA TYR A 57 -82.20 -14.57 -91.63
C TYR A 57 -83.69 -14.32 -91.43
N SER A 58 -84.39 -15.33 -90.94
CA SER A 58 -85.78 -15.21 -90.48
C SER A 58 -85.81 -14.69 -89.03
N ALA A 59 -86.90 -14.01 -88.64
CA ALA A 59 -87.06 -13.50 -87.27
C ALA A 59 -86.94 -14.61 -86.19
N PHE A 60 -87.22 -15.87 -86.54
CA PHE A 60 -87.06 -17.01 -85.65
C PHE A 60 -85.60 -17.39 -85.40
N THR A 61 -84.78 -17.43 -86.47
CA THR A 61 -83.35 -17.75 -86.38
C THR A 61 -82.56 -16.67 -85.62
N GLU A 62 -82.94 -15.40 -85.76
CA GLU A 62 -82.34 -14.30 -84.98
C GLU A 62 -82.60 -14.49 -83.48
N ARG A 63 -83.84 -14.79 -83.09
CA ARG A 63 -84.20 -14.99 -81.69
C ARG A 63 -83.49 -16.20 -81.07
N TYR A 64 -83.38 -17.30 -81.79
CA TYR A 64 -82.66 -18.49 -81.31
C TYR A 64 -81.18 -18.19 -81.04
N ILE A 65 -80.51 -17.49 -81.97
CA ILE A 65 -79.10 -17.10 -81.79
C ILE A 65 -78.95 -16.13 -80.62
N LEU A 66 -79.88 -15.19 -80.44
CA LEU A 66 -79.88 -14.27 -79.31
C LEU A 66 -80.12 -14.98 -77.97
N ASP A 67 -81.00 -15.97 -77.93
CA ASP A 67 -81.27 -16.77 -76.73
C ASP A 67 -80.06 -17.65 -76.37
N GLU A 68 -79.40 -18.27 -77.35
CA GLU A 68 -78.13 -19.01 -77.15
C GLU A 68 -76.99 -18.08 -76.70
N LEU A 69 -76.84 -16.90 -77.30
CA LEU A 69 -75.85 -15.91 -76.85
C LEU A 69 -76.13 -15.40 -75.43
N LYS A 70 -77.41 -15.27 -75.08
CA LYS A 70 -77.82 -14.90 -73.72
C LYS A 70 -77.54 -16.02 -72.73
N ALA A 71 -77.86 -17.27 -73.06
CA ALA A 71 -77.54 -18.44 -72.25
C ALA A 71 -76.02 -18.58 -72.06
N LEU A 72 -75.24 -18.46 -73.14
CA LEU A 72 -73.79 -18.52 -73.09
C LEU A 72 -73.19 -17.37 -72.26
N ARG A 73 -73.77 -16.16 -72.31
CA ARG A 73 -73.36 -15.05 -71.42
C ARG A 73 -73.66 -15.35 -69.96
N VAL A 74 -74.80 -15.97 -69.66
CA VAL A 74 -75.19 -16.37 -68.29
C VAL A 74 -74.27 -17.47 -67.78
N ASP A 75 -73.97 -18.48 -68.59
CA ASP A 75 -73.05 -19.56 -68.24
C ASP A 75 -71.62 -19.04 -68.05
N MET A 76 -71.14 -18.17 -68.94
CA MET A 76 -69.85 -17.51 -68.78
C MET A 76 -69.78 -16.65 -67.51
N ALA A 77 -70.88 -16.00 -67.13
CA ALA A 77 -70.94 -15.23 -65.88
C ALA A 77 -70.90 -16.15 -64.66
N ALA A 78 -71.64 -17.26 -64.68
CA ALA A 78 -71.64 -18.26 -63.61
C ALA A 78 -70.25 -18.90 -63.45
N GLN A 79 -69.61 -19.30 -64.55
CA GLN A 79 -68.24 -19.83 -64.54
C GLN A 79 -67.22 -18.81 -64.03
N ARG A 80 -67.36 -17.53 -64.39
CA ARG A 80 -66.49 -16.47 -63.84
C ARG A 80 -66.63 -16.36 -62.34
N VAL A 81 -67.84 -16.42 -61.80
CA VAL A 81 -68.07 -16.36 -60.35
C VAL A 81 -67.41 -17.56 -59.66
N GLU A 82 -67.58 -18.76 -60.20
CA GLU A 82 -66.97 -19.98 -59.64
C GLU A 82 -65.43 -19.92 -59.70
N PHE A 83 -64.85 -19.51 -60.83
CA PHE A 83 -63.40 -19.34 -60.94
C PHE A 83 -62.87 -18.26 -60.02
N ILE A 84 -63.57 -17.12 -59.88
CA ILE A 84 -63.20 -16.08 -58.94
C ILE A 84 -63.19 -16.65 -57.52
N GLN A 85 -64.23 -17.40 -57.12
CA GLN A 85 -64.29 -18.04 -55.81
C GLN A 85 -63.11 -19.00 -55.60
N GLN A 86 -62.89 -19.96 -56.51
CA GLN A 86 -61.80 -20.92 -56.37
C GLN A 86 -60.40 -20.28 -56.34
N ILE A 87 -60.17 -19.25 -57.16
CA ILE A 87 -58.88 -18.52 -57.15
C ILE A 87 -58.72 -17.76 -55.83
N THR A 88 -59.77 -17.08 -55.37
CA THR A 88 -59.75 -16.32 -54.13
C THR A 88 -59.51 -17.24 -52.94
N ASP A 89 -60.19 -18.38 -52.87
CA ASP A 89 -60.01 -19.38 -51.81
C ASP A 89 -58.59 -19.94 -51.80
N ARG A 90 -58.04 -20.31 -52.97
CA ARG A 90 -56.63 -20.76 -53.06
C ARG A 90 -55.65 -19.67 -52.65
N GLN A 91 -55.91 -18.41 -52.98
CA GLN A 91 -55.07 -17.29 -52.57
C GLN A 91 -55.13 -17.07 -51.06
N ILE A 92 -56.32 -17.11 -50.46
CA ILE A 92 -56.49 -17.00 -49.01
C ILE A 92 -55.77 -18.16 -48.32
N GLU A 93 -55.92 -19.39 -48.79
CA GLU A 93 -55.25 -20.55 -48.22
C GLU A 93 -53.72 -20.47 -48.33
N ALA A 94 -53.19 -20.02 -49.48
CA ALA A 94 -51.76 -19.81 -49.66
C ALA A 94 -51.22 -18.70 -48.73
N VAL A 95 -51.97 -17.60 -48.59
CA VAL A 95 -51.65 -16.50 -47.67
C VAL A 95 -51.68 -17.01 -46.23
N ASP A 96 -52.71 -17.74 -45.82
CA ASP A 96 -52.86 -18.24 -44.45
C ASP A 96 -51.73 -19.21 -44.07
N ARG A 97 -51.31 -20.10 -44.98
CA ARG A 97 -50.12 -20.93 -44.77
C ARG A 97 -48.85 -20.08 -44.60
N SER A 98 -48.65 -19.06 -45.43
CA SER A 98 -47.48 -18.18 -45.35
C SER A 98 -47.44 -17.37 -44.04
N VAL A 99 -48.60 -16.88 -43.59
CA VAL A 99 -48.76 -16.18 -42.31
C VAL A 99 -48.50 -17.13 -41.16
N SER A 100 -49.08 -18.33 -41.17
CA SER A 100 -48.85 -19.36 -40.16
C SER A 100 -47.37 -19.74 -40.06
N TYR A 101 -46.67 -19.94 -41.19
CA TYR A 101 -45.22 -20.19 -41.18
C TYR A 101 -44.42 -19.02 -40.60
N ALA A 102 -44.77 -17.78 -40.94
CA ALA A 102 -44.11 -16.59 -40.38
C ALA A 102 -44.33 -16.50 -38.87
N THR A 103 -45.58 -16.66 -38.40
CA THR A 103 -45.93 -16.60 -36.98
C THR A 103 -45.27 -17.72 -36.17
N ASN A 104 -45.23 -18.95 -36.69
CA ASN A 104 -44.56 -20.08 -36.05
C ASN A 104 -43.03 -19.87 -35.99
N THR A 105 -42.43 -19.35 -37.05
CA THR A 105 -40.99 -19.04 -37.07
C THR A 105 -40.63 -17.98 -36.03
N VAL A 106 -41.41 -16.89 -35.97
CA VAL A 106 -41.23 -15.82 -34.98
C VAL A 106 -41.38 -16.37 -33.56
N SER A 107 -42.40 -17.20 -33.31
CA SER A 107 -42.61 -17.84 -31.98
C SER A 107 -41.44 -18.74 -31.59
N ASN A 108 -40.90 -19.54 -32.52
CA ASN A 108 -39.75 -20.39 -32.27
C ASN A 108 -38.48 -19.57 -31.94
N PHE A 109 -38.26 -18.43 -32.61
CA PHE A 109 -37.18 -17.51 -32.24
C PHE A 109 -37.34 -16.98 -30.82
N PHE A 110 -38.56 -16.61 -30.41
CA PHE A 110 -38.81 -16.18 -29.04
C PHE A 110 -38.52 -17.29 -28.02
N TYR A 111 -38.88 -18.54 -28.30
CA TYR A 111 -38.54 -19.66 -27.41
C TYR A 111 -37.03 -19.91 -27.31
N ILE A 112 -36.29 -19.81 -28.41
CA ILE A 112 -34.83 -19.96 -28.39
C ILE A 112 -34.20 -18.82 -27.57
N ILE A 113 -34.63 -17.57 -27.79
CA ILE A 113 -34.14 -16.42 -27.03
C ILE A 113 -34.47 -16.57 -25.55
N ALA A 114 -35.68 -17.04 -25.21
CA ALA A 114 -36.09 -17.32 -23.82
C ALA A 114 -35.21 -18.41 -23.19
N ALA A 115 -34.94 -19.50 -23.90
CA ALA A 115 -34.07 -20.57 -23.41
C ALA A 115 -32.64 -20.08 -23.17
N VAL A 116 -32.06 -19.34 -24.13
CA VAL A 116 -30.69 -18.80 -24.02
C VAL A 116 -30.61 -17.76 -22.89
N SER A 117 -31.58 -16.86 -22.78
CA SER A 117 -31.61 -15.84 -21.72
C SER A 117 -31.75 -16.46 -20.34
N SER A 118 -32.58 -17.49 -20.18
CA SER A 118 -32.69 -18.24 -18.91
C SER A 118 -31.35 -18.86 -18.50
N VAL A 119 -30.63 -19.48 -19.43
CA VAL A 119 -29.31 -20.06 -19.15
C VAL A 119 -28.31 -18.95 -18.77
N LEU A 120 -28.35 -17.82 -19.47
CA LEU A 120 -27.43 -16.70 -19.24
C LEU A 120 -27.66 -16.06 -17.86
N VAL A 121 -28.90 -15.99 -17.38
CA VAL A 121 -29.22 -15.52 -16.02
C VAL A 121 -28.67 -16.46 -14.95
N ILE A 122 -28.83 -17.78 -15.13
CA ILE A 122 -28.31 -18.77 -14.17
C ILE A 122 -26.78 -18.66 -14.07
N VAL A 123 -26.09 -18.65 -15.21
CA VAL A 123 -24.62 -18.53 -15.27
C VAL A 123 -24.16 -17.17 -14.75
N GLY A 124 -24.87 -16.10 -15.07
CA GLY A 124 -24.60 -14.75 -14.58
C GLY A 124 -24.71 -14.66 -13.05
N TRP A 125 -25.76 -15.25 -12.48
CA TRP A 125 -25.97 -15.26 -11.03
C TRP A 125 -24.89 -16.05 -10.28
N THR A 126 -24.52 -17.24 -10.76
CA THR A 126 -23.47 -18.05 -10.14
C THR A 126 -22.11 -17.37 -10.21
N SER A 127 -21.77 -16.75 -11.35
CA SER A 127 -20.50 -16.04 -11.54
C SER A 127 -20.37 -14.81 -10.62
N ILE A 128 -21.42 -14.00 -10.50
CA ILE A 128 -21.42 -12.83 -9.61
C ILE A 128 -21.28 -13.27 -8.16
N ARG A 129 -21.98 -14.34 -7.75
CA ARG A 129 -21.86 -14.88 -6.39
C ARG A 129 -20.45 -15.39 -6.10
N GLU A 130 -19.86 -16.17 -7.00
CA GLU A 130 -18.49 -16.67 -6.84
C GLU A 130 -17.47 -15.54 -6.77
N MET A 131 -17.62 -14.51 -7.61
CA MET A 131 -16.74 -13.35 -7.62
C MET A 131 -16.83 -12.60 -6.29
N LYS A 132 -18.03 -12.39 -5.74
CA LYS A 132 -18.22 -11.75 -4.44
C LYS A 132 -17.55 -12.55 -3.30
N GLU A 133 -17.71 -13.87 -3.28
CA GLU A 133 -17.08 -14.74 -2.28
C GLU A 133 -15.54 -14.73 -2.42
N LYS A 134 -15.00 -14.90 -3.64
CA LYS A 134 -13.55 -14.88 -3.90
C LYS A 134 -12.92 -13.53 -3.55
N MET A 135 -13.57 -12.43 -3.92
CA MET A 135 -13.10 -11.07 -3.63
C MET A 135 -12.99 -10.82 -2.13
N GLY A 136 -13.98 -11.27 -1.34
CA GLY A 136 -13.94 -11.20 0.12
C GLY A 136 -12.76 -11.98 0.70
N THR A 137 -12.55 -13.22 0.26
CA THR A 137 -11.44 -14.05 0.79
C THR A 137 -10.06 -13.50 0.44
N LEU A 138 -9.87 -12.93 -0.75
CA LEU A 138 -8.60 -12.34 -1.16
C LEU A 138 -8.34 -11.04 -0.39
N ALA A 139 -9.35 -10.18 -0.26
CA ALA A 139 -9.26 -8.96 0.52
C ALA A 139 -8.97 -9.26 1.99
N ASP A 140 -9.65 -10.25 2.60
CA ASP A 140 -9.39 -10.69 3.96
C ASP A 140 -7.97 -11.21 4.15
N LYS A 141 -7.44 -11.93 3.15
CA LYS A 141 -6.06 -12.45 3.20
C LYS A 141 -5.02 -11.33 3.16
N GLU A 142 -5.17 -10.38 2.24
CA GLU A 142 -4.26 -9.23 2.16
C GLU A 142 -4.42 -8.30 3.37
N LEU A 143 -5.65 -8.12 3.87
CA LEU A 143 -5.90 -7.37 5.09
C LEU A 143 -5.21 -8.03 6.30
N ARG A 144 -5.33 -9.34 6.48
CA ARG A 144 -4.65 -10.08 7.55
C ARG A 144 -3.13 -9.96 7.45
N LYS A 145 -2.58 -10.05 6.23
CA LYS A 145 -1.15 -9.87 5.99
C LYS A 145 -0.69 -8.47 6.35
N LEU A 146 -1.46 -7.46 5.97
CA LEU A 146 -1.19 -6.06 6.30
C LEU A 146 -1.26 -5.82 7.81
N ILE A 147 -2.31 -6.33 8.48
CA ILE A 147 -2.47 -6.26 9.93
C ILE A 147 -1.29 -6.92 10.63
N GLY A 148 -0.87 -8.12 10.21
CA GLY A 148 0.30 -8.79 10.80
C GLY A 148 1.59 -7.98 10.64
N ALA A 149 1.82 -7.40 9.45
CA ALA A 149 2.99 -6.54 9.23
C ALA A 149 2.97 -5.26 10.09
N TYR A 150 1.79 -4.68 10.34
CA TYR A 150 1.65 -3.54 11.25
C TYR A 150 1.80 -3.95 12.71
N GLU A 151 1.30 -5.12 13.10
CA GLU A 151 1.46 -5.67 14.44
C GLU A 151 2.93 -5.91 14.78
N ASP A 152 3.70 -6.51 13.86
CA ASP A 152 5.14 -6.74 14.04
C ASP A 152 5.92 -5.43 14.16
N ARG A 153 5.63 -4.45 13.28
CA ARG A 153 6.24 -3.10 13.38
C ARG A 153 5.87 -2.40 14.68
N LEU A 154 4.62 -2.54 15.13
CA LEU A 154 4.17 -1.93 16.37
C LEU A 154 4.88 -2.54 17.58
N ARG A 155 5.08 -3.87 17.59
CA ARG A 155 5.85 -4.56 18.63
C ARG A 155 7.31 -4.10 18.64
N GLU A 156 7.94 -3.96 17.47
CA GLU A 156 9.31 -3.45 17.37
C GLU A 156 9.43 -2.03 17.94
N ILE A 157 8.50 -1.14 17.56
CA ILE A 157 8.45 0.23 18.10
C ILE A 157 8.21 0.20 19.61
N GLU A 158 7.29 -0.62 20.11
CA GLU A 158 7.02 -0.75 21.53
C GLU A 158 8.26 -1.21 22.30
N GLN A 159 8.97 -2.22 21.79
CA GLN A 159 10.20 -2.71 22.39
C GLN A 159 11.27 -1.61 22.43
N GLN A 160 11.51 -0.91 21.32
CA GLN A 160 12.46 0.19 21.27
C GLN A 160 12.08 1.33 22.22
N LEU A 161 10.79 1.62 22.36
CA LEU A 161 10.30 2.65 23.28
C LEU A 161 10.52 2.23 24.73
N ARG A 162 10.26 0.96 25.07
CA ARG A 162 10.50 0.40 26.40
C ARG A 162 11.99 0.45 26.76
N GLU A 163 12.87 -0.01 25.87
CA GLU A 163 14.32 0.05 26.06
C GLU A 163 14.81 1.50 26.25
N LYS A 164 14.34 2.43 25.41
CA LYS A 164 14.68 3.85 25.57
C LYS A 164 14.14 4.43 26.87
N SER A 165 12.93 4.05 27.30
CA SER A 165 12.36 4.49 28.57
C SER A 165 13.24 4.04 29.74
N THR A 166 13.67 2.77 29.77
CA THR A 166 14.52 2.27 30.85
C THR A 166 15.86 3.00 30.89
N TYR A 167 16.48 3.26 29.74
CA TYR A 167 17.71 4.07 29.69
C TYR A 167 17.51 5.51 30.16
N ILE A 168 16.36 6.12 29.84
CA ILE A 168 16.03 7.48 30.32
C ILE A 168 15.86 7.48 31.83
N ASP A 169 15.19 6.47 32.39
CA ASP A 169 14.96 6.37 33.83
C ASP A 169 16.28 6.13 34.59
N GLU A 170 17.14 5.23 34.12
CA GLU A 170 18.48 4.99 34.68
C GLU A 170 19.36 6.25 34.64
N ASN A 171 19.38 6.93 33.48
CA ASN A 171 20.13 8.19 33.33
C ASN A 171 19.56 9.29 34.24
N ARG A 172 18.24 9.35 34.38
CA ARG A 172 17.59 10.30 35.29
C ARG A 172 18.02 10.04 36.73
N GLU A 173 18.02 8.79 37.19
CA GLU A 173 18.51 8.46 38.53
C GLU A 173 19.99 8.84 38.71
N ALA A 174 20.85 8.56 37.72
CA ALA A 174 22.26 8.93 37.79
C ALA A 174 22.47 10.46 37.86
N ILE A 175 21.69 11.22 37.08
CA ILE A 175 21.71 12.68 37.11
C ILE A 175 21.23 13.20 38.47
N GLU A 176 20.14 12.66 39.02
CA GLU A 176 19.65 13.07 40.33
C GLU A 176 20.66 12.76 41.43
N ARG A 177 21.26 11.56 41.45
CA ARG A 177 22.36 11.24 42.39
C ARG A 177 23.54 12.22 42.27
N THR A 178 23.92 12.56 41.04
CA THR A 178 25.02 13.51 40.80
C THR A 178 24.68 14.93 41.28
N LYS A 179 23.44 15.38 41.04
CA LYS A 179 22.95 16.67 41.55
C LYS A 179 22.87 16.70 43.07
N GLU A 180 22.41 15.62 43.70
CA GLU A 180 22.37 15.47 45.15
C GLU A 180 23.77 15.56 45.75
N ILE A 181 24.73 14.79 45.22
CA ILE A 181 26.14 14.84 45.62
C ILE A 181 26.69 16.26 45.43
N HIS A 182 26.45 16.88 44.28
CA HIS A 182 26.93 18.25 44.01
C HIS A 182 26.31 19.29 44.95
N ALA A 183 25.02 19.17 45.26
CA ALA A 183 24.35 20.06 46.22
C ALA A 183 24.92 19.89 47.64
N LEU A 184 25.26 18.66 48.05
CA LEU A 184 25.95 18.40 49.31
C LEU A 184 27.35 19.00 49.31
N TRP A 185 28.11 18.91 48.22
CA TRP A 185 29.42 19.57 48.08
C TRP A 185 29.31 21.09 48.23
N LEU A 186 28.34 21.72 47.56
CA LEU A 186 28.12 23.16 47.67
C LEU A 186 27.77 23.56 49.11
N ARG A 187 26.96 22.73 49.79
CA ARG A 187 26.61 22.94 51.19
C ARG A 187 27.82 22.82 52.10
N ALA A 188 28.65 21.78 51.91
CA ALA A 188 29.87 21.59 52.69
C ALA A 188 30.83 22.78 52.57
N ALA A 189 30.96 23.34 51.36
CA ALA A 189 31.80 24.52 51.11
C ALA A 189 31.27 25.81 51.77
N GLN A 190 29.96 25.92 51.99
CA GLN A 190 29.35 27.09 52.65
C GLN A 190 29.36 26.99 54.17
N GLU A 191 29.54 25.78 54.71
CA GLU A 191 29.46 25.53 56.13
C GLU A 191 30.73 25.99 56.84
N SER A 192 30.61 26.86 57.85
CA SER A 192 31.77 27.40 58.57
C SER A 192 32.24 26.49 59.71
N ALA A 193 31.36 25.66 60.28
CA ALA A 193 31.69 24.82 61.42
C ALA A 193 32.23 23.47 60.96
N PRO A 194 33.42 23.03 61.42
CA PRO A 194 34.05 21.82 60.89
C PRO A 194 33.26 20.55 61.23
N ALA A 195 32.61 20.48 62.39
CA ALA A 195 31.71 19.39 62.75
C ALA A 195 30.52 19.23 61.77
N ASN A 196 29.97 20.34 61.28
CA ASN A 196 28.88 20.31 60.30
C ASN A 196 29.41 19.92 58.92
N LYS A 197 30.60 20.39 58.51
CA LYS A 197 31.28 19.95 57.27
C LYS A 197 31.45 18.43 57.26
N ILE A 198 31.97 17.87 58.36
CA ILE A 198 32.13 16.42 58.55
C ILE A 198 30.81 15.68 58.34
N ALA A 199 29.72 16.15 58.96
CA ALA A 199 28.40 15.53 58.82
C ALA A 199 27.84 15.58 57.38
N VAL A 200 28.19 16.62 56.61
CA VAL A 200 27.82 16.71 55.19
C VAL A 200 28.69 15.78 54.34
N TYR A 201 29.99 15.68 54.60
CA TYR A 201 30.87 14.71 53.93
C TYR A 201 30.48 13.26 54.22
N ASP A 202 29.98 12.96 55.43
CA ASP A 202 29.41 11.64 55.74
C ASP A 202 28.19 11.30 54.89
N GLN A 203 27.36 12.30 54.56
CA GLN A 203 26.23 12.10 53.64
C GLN A 203 26.72 11.85 52.22
N ILE A 204 27.77 12.55 51.77
CA ILE A 204 28.38 12.33 50.45
C ILE A 204 28.96 10.92 50.38
N LEU A 205 29.69 10.48 51.41
CA LEU A 205 30.29 9.16 51.47
C LEU A 205 29.26 8.04 51.63
N ALA A 206 28.09 8.30 52.20
CA ALA A 206 26.98 7.36 52.21
C ALA A 206 26.40 7.11 50.81
N LEU A 207 26.39 8.15 49.96
CA LEU A 207 25.96 8.06 48.55
C LEU A 207 27.06 7.51 47.64
N ASN A 208 28.31 7.90 47.87
CA ASN A 208 29.49 7.45 47.14
C ASN A 208 30.64 7.07 48.10
N PRO A 209 30.70 5.81 48.57
CA PRO A 209 31.71 5.37 49.54
C PRO A 209 33.15 5.37 49.00
N ARG A 210 33.32 5.50 47.68
CA ARG A 210 34.62 5.48 47.00
C ARG A 210 35.08 6.85 46.53
N ASP A 211 34.46 7.91 47.04
CA ASP A 211 34.85 9.28 46.74
C ASP A 211 36.13 9.66 47.50
N CYS A 212 37.27 9.63 46.79
CA CYS A 212 38.57 10.02 47.35
C CYS A 212 38.59 11.49 47.78
N GLU A 213 37.96 12.37 47.00
CA GLU A 213 37.94 13.81 47.32
C GLU A 213 37.19 14.02 48.63
N ALA A 214 35.98 13.46 48.76
CA ALA A 214 35.18 13.59 49.98
C ALA A 214 35.92 13.08 51.24
N LEU A 215 36.70 11.99 51.13
CA LEU A 215 37.54 11.50 52.24
C LEU A 215 38.64 12.49 52.62
N THR A 216 39.31 13.10 51.64
CA THR A 216 40.40 14.06 51.91
C THR A 216 39.90 15.40 52.45
N TYR A 217 38.77 15.91 51.95
CA TYR A 217 38.14 17.12 52.48
C TYR A 217 37.49 16.88 53.86
N LYS A 218 37.01 15.66 54.14
CA LYS A 218 36.62 15.27 55.50
C LYS A 218 37.82 15.25 56.46
N ALA A 219 38.98 14.78 55.99
CA ALA A 219 40.22 14.81 56.78
C ALA A 219 40.66 16.24 57.08
N ASP A 220 40.47 17.18 56.14
CA ASP A 220 40.68 18.60 56.36
C ASP A 220 39.81 19.16 57.50
N ALA A 221 38.50 18.91 57.44
CA ALA A 221 37.58 19.32 58.49
C ALA A 221 37.88 18.65 59.84
N ALA A 222 38.44 17.43 59.85
CA ALA A 222 38.92 16.77 61.06
C ALA A 222 40.18 17.45 61.64
N LEU A 223 41.08 17.96 60.79
CA LEU A 223 42.22 18.77 61.22
C LEU A 223 41.78 20.12 61.79
N GLU A 224 40.82 20.79 61.16
CA GLU A 224 40.18 22.01 61.70
C GLU A 224 39.53 21.75 63.08
N SER A 225 39.04 20.53 63.31
CA SER A 225 38.47 20.08 64.60
C SER A 225 39.53 19.62 65.62
N ASN A 226 40.82 19.75 65.31
CA ASN A 226 41.95 19.31 66.14
C ASN A 226 41.99 17.79 66.38
N GLU A 227 41.60 16.98 65.39
CA GLU A 227 41.64 15.51 65.42
C GLU A 227 42.62 14.92 64.37
N PRO A 228 43.93 15.17 64.49
CA PRO A 228 44.92 14.81 63.46
C PRO A 228 45.10 13.31 63.26
N GLN A 229 44.94 12.49 64.30
CA GLN A 229 45.01 11.02 64.15
C GLN A 229 43.87 10.47 63.29
N TRP A 230 42.68 11.08 63.40
CA TRP A 230 41.55 10.67 62.58
C TRP A 230 41.73 11.09 61.12
N ALA A 231 42.23 12.30 60.89
CA ALA A 231 42.59 12.78 59.57
C ALA A 231 43.60 11.84 58.86
N ILE A 232 44.62 11.35 59.58
CA ILE A 232 45.58 10.37 59.04
C ILE A 232 44.87 9.11 58.54
N ASN A 233 43.97 8.54 59.34
CA ASN A 233 43.23 7.32 58.96
C ASN A 233 42.35 7.56 57.71
N LEU A 234 41.71 8.73 57.62
CA LEU A 234 40.88 9.11 56.47
C LEU A 234 41.73 9.28 55.21
N CYS A 235 42.88 9.96 55.28
CA CYS A 235 43.78 10.13 54.14
C CYS A 235 44.43 8.81 53.71
N GLN A 236 44.79 7.94 54.64
CA GLN A 236 45.28 6.59 54.30
C GLN A 236 44.20 5.78 53.59
N SER A 237 42.93 5.91 54.01
CA SER A 237 41.80 5.28 53.33
C SER A 237 41.60 5.85 51.92
N ALA A 238 41.77 7.17 51.74
CA ALA A 238 41.74 7.79 50.42
C ALA A 238 42.87 7.28 49.52
N LEU A 239 44.08 7.12 50.05
CA LEU A 239 45.24 6.57 49.32
C LEU A 239 45.09 5.10 48.95
N GLN A 240 44.26 4.33 49.67
CA GLN A 240 43.92 2.97 49.25
C GLN A 240 43.03 2.94 48.01
N LEU A 241 42.21 3.98 47.80
CA LEU A 241 41.36 4.13 46.63
C LEU A 241 42.11 4.77 45.45
N ASP A 242 42.90 5.80 45.73
CA ASP A 242 43.78 6.47 44.77
C ASP A 242 45.16 6.72 45.38
N ALA A 243 46.11 5.86 45.03
CA ALA A 243 47.48 5.90 45.54
C ALA A 243 48.28 7.13 45.08
N SER A 244 47.81 7.83 44.04
CA SER A 244 48.45 9.02 43.47
C SER A 244 47.78 10.33 43.93
N ASN A 245 46.81 10.27 44.84
CA ASN A 245 46.08 11.46 45.25
C ASN A 245 46.99 12.46 46.00
N ALA A 246 47.39 13.53 45.31
CA ALA A 246 48.26 14.57 45.86
C ALA A 246 47.65 15.30 47.05
N HIS A 247 46.33 15.54 47.01
CA HIS A 247 45.61 16.20 48.11
C HIS A 247 45.61 15.32 49.37
N ALA A 248 45.48 14.00 49.23
CA ALA A 248 45.59 13.08 50.37
C ALA A 248 46.99 13.10 51.01
N PHE A 249 48.06 13.16 50.22
CA PHE A 249 49.43 13.31 50.73
C PHE A 249 49.66 14.66 51.41
N TYR A 250 49.06 15.73 50.87
CA TYR A 250 49.11 17.06 51.48
C TYR A 250 48.44 17.08 52.86
N GLN A 251 47.22 16.56 52.95
CA GLN A 251 46.49 16.48 54.22
C GLN A 251 47.19 15.57 55.25
N LEU A 252 47.90 14.51 54.81
CA LEU A 252 48.78 13.73 55.69
C LEU A 252 49.96 14.55 56.22
N ALA A 253 50.60 15.36 55.38
CA ALA A 253 51.69 16.23 55.81
C ALA A 253 51.21 17.22 56.88
N CYS A 254 50.05 17.85 56.67
CA CYS A 254 49.42 18.74 57.65
C CYS A 254 49.09 18.02 58.97
N ALA A 255 48.54 16.80 58.90
CA ALA A 255 48.21 16.01 60.08
C ALA A 255 49.45 15.58 60.89
N HIS A 256 50.52 15.16 60.21
CA HIS A 256 51.80 14.81 60.85
C HIS A 256 52.50 16.05 61.44
N ALA A 257 52.41 17.21 60.78
CA ALA A 257 52.91 18.47 61.32
C ALA A 257 52.18 18.89 62.60
N ALA A 258 50.85 18.74 62.64
CA ALA A 258 50.05 18.99 63.85
C ALA A 258 50.42 18.06 65.02
N LEU A 259 50.86 16.84 64.72
CA LEU A 259 51.39 15.87 65.71
C LEU A 259 52.87 16.07 66.05
N SER A 260 53.54 17.08 65.49
CA SER A 260 54.99 17.30 65.63
C SER A 260 55.88 16.19 65.05
N HIS A 261 55.36 15.36 64.15
CA HIS A 261 56.12 14.35 63.40
C HIS A 261 56.68 14.97 62.11
N PHE A 262 57.66 15.86 62.28
CA PHE A 262 58.11 16.73 61.19
C PHE A 262 58.81 16.00 60.04
N ASP A 263 59.58 14.95 60.32
CA ASP A 263 60.28 14.17 59.28
C ASP A 263 59.28 13.48 58.33
N ASP A 264 58.21 12.89 58.89
CA ASP A 264 57.14 12.27 58.11
C ASP A 264 56.35 13.31 57.33
N ALA A 265 56.08 14.47 57.94
CA ALA A 265 55.37 15.56 57.28
C ALA A 265 56.09 16.03 56.01
N ILE A 266 57.41 16.22 56.08
CA ILE A 266 58.23 16.60 54.92
C ILE A 266 58.22 15.51 53.85
N ASN A 267 58.35 14.23 54.25
CA ASN A 267 58.29 13.11 53.31
C ASN A 267 56.95 13.05 52.55
N PHE A 268 55.82 13.27 53.22
CA PHE A 268 54.51 13.30 52.57
C PHE A 268 54.32 14.56 51.72
N LEU A 269 54.87 15.70 52.12
CA LEU A 269 54.85 16.93 51.32
C LEU A 269 55.61 16.75 49.99
N THR A 270 56.78 16.09 50.02
CA THR A 270 57.53 15.71 48.81
C THR A 270 56.71 14.80 47.89
N LYS A 271 55.99 13.82 48.47
CA LYS A 271 55.09 12.95 47.69
C LYS A 271 53.90 13.70 47.10
N ALA A 272 53.36 14.68 47.81
CA ALA A 272 52.29 15.53 47.29
C ALA A 272 52.76 16.35 46.07
N LEU A 273 54.01 16.84 46.09
CA LEU A 273 54.62 17.58 44.98
C LEU A 273 54.89 16.73 43.75
N ILE A 274 55.34 15.50 43.95
CA ILE A 274 55.64 14.60 42.84
C ILE A 274 54.34 14.18 42.12
N ASN A 275 53.25 14.00 42.87
CA ASN A 275 52.00 13.46 42.35
C ASN A 275 50.94 14.52 41.98
N GLY A 276 51.17 15.80 42.28
CA GLY A 276 50.17 16.86 42.06
C GLY A 276 50.75 18.14 41.48
N ASP A 277 49.87 18.99 40.94
CA ASP A 277 50.20 20.34 40.47
C ASP A 277 50.21 21.38 41.60
N ALA A 278 50.34 20.91 42.85
CA ALA A 278 50.35 21.78 44.01
C ALA A 278 51.68 22.53 44.07
N ARG A 279 51.62 23.86 44.20
CA ARG A 279 52.81 24.69 44.20
C ARG A 279 53.30 24.89 45.63
N LEU A 280 54.60 24.76 45.83
CA LEU A 280 55.24 25.00 47.13
C LEU A 280 55.00 26.39 47.71
N ASP A 281 54.80 27.39 46.85
CA ASP A 281 54.41 28.75 47.26
C ASP A 281 53.06 28.78 48.00
N ASP A 282 52.20 27.78 47.76
CA ASP A 282 50.90 27.65 48.41
C ASP A 282 51.04 26.95 49.76
N PHE A 283 51.95 25.97 49.86
CA PHE A 283 52.29 25.30 51.13
C PHE A 283 52.97 26.25 52.13
N ALA A 284 53.86 27.13 51.66
CA ALA A 284 54.54 28.12 52.50
C ALA A 284 53.60 29.20 53.08
N LYS A 285 52.35 29.29 52.60
CA LYS A 285 51.34 30.22 53.12
C LYS A 285 50.37 29.56 54.08
N ASP A 286 50.35 28.23 54.15
CA ASP A 286 49.40 27.50 54.97
C ASP A 286 49.77 27.63 56.47
N PRO A 287 48.86 28.11 57.33
CA PRO A 287 49.05 28.14 58.78
C PRO A 287 49.43 26.78 59.38
N ALA A 288 48.92 25.66 58.85
CA ALA A 288 49.17 24.32 59.38
C ALA A 288 50.63 23.87 59.23
N LEU A 289 51.37 24.44 58.26
CA LEU A 289 52.76 24.08 57.95
C LEU A 289 53.78 25.07 58.52
N GLN A 290 53.34 26.15 59.20
CA GLN A 290 54.24 27.09 59.88
C GLN A 290 55.30 26.43 60.77
N PRO A 291 55.00 25.36 61.54
CA PRO A 291 56.02 24.69 62.36
C PRO A 291 57.17 24.08 61.55
N LEU A 292 56.95 23.75 60.28
CA LEU A 292 57.95 23.15 59.39
C LEU A 292 58.89 24.18 58.78
N HIS A 293 58.51 25.47 58.74
CA HIS A 293 59.29 26.52 58.08
C HIS A 293 60.67 26.74 58.71
N HIS A 294 60.84 26.39 59.99
CA HIS A 294 62.10 26.54 60.70
C HIS A 294 63.07 25.36 60.49
N LEU A 295 62.65 24.32 59.76
CA LEU A 295 63.45 23.12 59.55
C LEU A 295 64.31 23.27 58.28
N PRO A 296 65.60 22.92 58.34
CA PRO A 296 66.50 23.02 57.18
C PRO A 296 66.07 22.12 56.03
N ALA A 297 65.42 20.99 56.32
CA ALA A 297 64.89 20.08 55.31
C ALA A 297 63.72 20.68 54.51
N PHE A 298 62.93 21.57 55.12
CA PHE A 298 61.86 22.29 54.41
C PHE A 298 62.43 23.43 53.55
N GLU A 299 63.46 24.14 54.03
CA GLU A 299 64.18 25.14 53.24
C GLU A 299 64.85 24.52 52.00
N GLN A 300 65.46 23.35 52.15
CA GLN A 300 66.05 22.59 51.03
C GLN A 300 64.98 22.20 50.00
N LEU A 301 63.83 21.73 50.46
CA LEU A 301 62.71 21.36 49.60
C LEU A 301 62.17 22.57 48.80
N LEU A 302 62.14 23.77 49.41
CA LEU A 302 61.81 25.01 48.70
C LEU A 302 62.85 25.36 47.63
N LEU A 303 64.14 25.24 47.95
CA LEU A 303 65.23 25.53 47.00
C LEU A 303 65.23 24.57 45.80
N ASP A 304 65.04 23.27 46.04
CA ASP A 304 65.04 22.24 44.99
C ASP A 304 63.89 22.44 44.00
N ALA A 305 62.72 22.85 44.48
CA ALA A 305 61.58 23.13 43.60
C ALA A 305 61.66 24.46 42.85
N HIS A 306 62.39 25.45 43.36
CA HIS A 306 62.71 26.64 42.58
C HIS A 306 63.70 26.34 41.45
N GLN A 307 64.59 25.35 41.63
CA GLN A 307 65.54 24.92 40.60
C GLN A 307 64.88 24.13 39.46
N THR A 308 63.94 23.23 39.75
CA THR A 308 63.19 22.48 38.72
C THR A 308 62.34 23.37 37.81
N LYS A 309 61.94 24.56 38.29
CA LYS A 309 61.27 25.60 37.48
C LYS A 309 62.20 26.31 36.49
N GLY A 310 63.51 26.34 36.75
CA GLY A 310 64.51 27.00 35.91
C GLY A 310 64.97 26.17 34.70
N GLU A 311 64.74 24.86 34.71
CA GLU A 311 65.15 23.94 33.63
C GLU A 311 64.05 23.68 32.58
N HIS A 312 62.81 24.11 32.84
CA HIS A 312 61.65 23.92 31.95
C HIS A 312 61.07 25.22 31.36
N ALA A 313 61.80 26.35 31.48
CA ALA A 313 61.49 27.62 30.81
C ALA A 313 62.45 27.88 29.64
#